data_AF-A0AB34L906-F1
#
_entry.id   AF-A0AB34L906-F1
#
_cell.length_a   1.000
_cell.length_b   1.000
_cell.length_c   1.000
_cell.angle_alpha   90.00
_cell.angle_beta   90.00
_cell.angle_gamma   90.00
#
_symmetry.space_group_name_H-M   'P 1'
#
loop_
_entity.id
_entity.type
_entity.pdbx_description
1 polymer ?
#
loop_
_entity_poly.entity_id
_entity_poly.type
_entity_poly.pdbx_seq_one_letter_code
_entity_poly.pdbx_strand_id
1 'polypeptide(L)'
;MVELQELHTAIVTGKLPLAISTTQKAIEEGIEPQVIINEYMVKAMEEIGTRFENGKAFVPELLMAARAMKGSLDLLKPYLATETNRSPARSSSAR
;
A
#
# COMPACT_ATOMS: atom_id res chain seq x y z
N MET A 1 7.94 -12.15 -9.11
CA MET A 1 8.39 -11.23 -8.06
C MET A 1 7.91 -9.86 -8.47
N VAL A 2 6.79 -9.45 -7.90
CA VAL A 2 6.25 -8.11 -8.05
C VAL A 2 7.21 -7.14 -7.38
N GLU A 3 7.65 -6.14 -8.14
CA GLU A 3 8.48 -5.07 -7.60
C GLU A 3 7.59 -4.09 -6.84
N LEU A 4 7.36 -4.35 -5.55
CA LEU A 4 6.51 -3.50 -4.70
C LEU A 4 7.06 -2.06 -4.55
N GLN A 5 8.33 -1.84 -4.87
CA GLN A 5 8.89 -0.50 -5.03
C GLN A 5 8.18 0.29 -6.14
N GLU A 6 7.70 -0.38 -7.19
CA GLU A 6 6.91 0.24 -8.25
C GLU A 6 5.58 0.77 -7.70
N LEU A 7 4.95 0.07 -6.76
CA LEU A 7 3.74 0.54 -6.08
C LEU A 7 4.02 1.83 -5.29
N HIS A 8 5.11 1.85 -4.54
CA HIS A 8 5.55 3.03 -3.80
C HIS A 8 5.74 4.22 -4.74
N THR A 9 6.53 4.06 -5.81
CA THR A 9 6.77 5.13 -6.80
C THR A 9 5.49 5.54 -7.51
N ALA A 10 4.60 4.61 -7.83
CA ALA A 10 3.32 4.91 -8.46
C ALA A 10 2.44 5.78 -7.57
N ILE A 11 2.43 5.54 -6.25
CA ILE A 11 1.70 6.37 -5.29
C ILE A 11 2.35 7.76 -5.16
N VAL A 12 3.67 7.84 -4.94
CA VAL A 12 4.38 9.14 -4.84
C VAL A 12 4.16 10.01 -6.09
N THR A 13 4.11 9.39 -7.27
CA THR A 13 3.90 10.10 -8.55
C THR A 13 2.44 10.24 -8.96
N GLY A 14 1.49 9.74 -8.16
CA GLY A 14 0.06 9.84 -8.45
C GLY A 14 -0.43 9.02 -9.65
N LYS A 15 0.31 7.97 -10.04
CA LYS A 15 -0.03 7.07 -11.16
C LYS A 15 -1.03 6.00 -10.72
N LEU A 16 -2.30 6.39 -10.63
CA LEU A 16 -3.41 5.51 -10.24
C LEU A 16 -3.46 4.16 -11.00
N PRO A 17 -3.40 4.12 -12.35
CA PRO A 17 -3.53 2.85 -13.07
C PRO A 17 -2.40 1.87 -12.73
N LEU A 18 -1.18 2.40 -12.57
CA LEU A 18 -0.01 1.61 -12.22
C LEU A 18 -0.14 1.08 -10.79
N ALA A 19 -0.49 1.94 -9.83
CA ALA A 19 -0.70 1.55 -8.44
C ALA A 19 -1.73 0.40 -8.30
N ILE A 20 -2.88 0.52 -8.97
CA ILE A 20 -3.91 -0.53 -9.00
C ILE A 20 -3.34 -1.84 -9.56
N SER A 21 -2.66 -1.78 -10.72
CA SER A 21 -2.13 -2.97 -11.38
C SER A 21 -1.04 -3.67 -10.55
N THR A 22 -0.15 -2.92 -9.90
CA THR A 22 0.92 -3.47 -9.07
C THR A 22 0.35 -4.06 -7.77
N THR A 23 -0.65 -3.40 -7.15
CA THR A 23 -1.37 -3.94 -5.99
C THR A 23 -2.09 -5.25 -6.34
N GLN A 24 -2.75 -5.34 -7.49
CA GLN A 24 -3.42 -6.56 -7.93
C GLN A 24 -2.44 -7.72 -8.06
N LYS A 25 -1.31 -7.51 -8.74
CA LYS A 25 -0.27 -8.53 -8.88
C LYS A 25 0.29 -8.96 -7.51
N ALA A 26 0.46 -8.03 -6.57
CA ALA A 26 0.93 -8.35 -5.23
C ALA A 26 -0.06 -9.27 -4.48
N ILE A 27 -1.36 -9.03 -4.62
CA ILE A 27 -2.41 -9.91 -4.08
C ILE A 27 -2.34 -11.29 -4.75
N GLU A 28 -2.15 -11.35 -6.06
CA GLU A 28 -2.04 -12.60 -6.83
C GLU A 28 -0.79 -13.42 -6.44
N GLU A 29 0.32 -12.76 -6.09
CA GLU A 29 1.52 -13.40 -5.54
C GLU A 29 1.36 -13.85 -4.07
N GLY A 30 0.21 -13.59 -3.44
CA GLY A 30 -0.09 -14.01 -2.07
C GLY A 30 0.59 -13.14 -1.01
N ILE A 31 0.97 -11.91 -1.36
CA ILE A 31 1.57 -10.95 -0.43
C ILE A 31 0.50 -10.46 0.55
N GLU A 32 0.84 -10.42 1.83
CA GLU A 32 -0.10 -10.02 2.88
C GLU A 32 -0.54 -8.54 2.69
N PRO A 33 -1.85 -8.25 2.69
CA PRO A 33 -2.37 -6.90 2.50
C PRO A 33 -1.78 -5.88 3.48
N GLN A 34 -1.57 -6.26 4.74
CA GLN A 34 -0.97 -5.38 5.73
C GLN A 34 0.46 -4.98 5.38
N VAL A 35 1.25 -5.92 4.83
CA VAL A 35 2.62 -5.64 4.38
C VAL A 35 2.60 -4.66 3.22
N ILE A 36 1.70 -4.84 2.25
CA ILE A 36 1.55 -3.91 1.11
C ILE A 36 1.25 -2.48 1.63
N ILE A 37 0.34 -2.37 2.60
CA ILE A 37 -0.07 -1.08 3.16
C ILE A 37 1.06 -0.43 3.95
N ASN A 38 1.59 -1.12 4.96
CA ASN A 38 2.52 -0.54 5.93
C ASN A 38 3.91 -0.32 5.33
N GLU A 39 4.42 -1.26 4.52
CA GLU A 39 5.78 -1.19 4.02
C GLU A 39 5.92 -0.35 2.74
N TYR A 40 4.83 -0.09 2.01
CA TYR A 40 4.90 0.61 0.72
C TYR A 40 3.93 1.78 0.61
N MET A 41 2.64 1.58 0.88
CA MET A 41 1.64 2.64 0.66
C MET A 41 1.77 3.78 1.68
N VAL A 42 1.99 3.44 2.96
CA VAL A 42 2.20 4.43 4.03
C VAL A 42 3.50 5.19 3.80
N LYS A 43 4.62 4.49 3.53
CA LYS A 43 5.91 5.13 3.24
C LYS A 43 5.84 6.06 2.03
N ALA A 44 5.07 5.71 0.99
CA ALA A 44 4.86 6.58 -0.16
C ALA A 44 4.11 7.87 0.21
N MET A 45 3.11 7.77 1.09
CA MET A 45 2.36 8.94 1.58
C MET A 45 3.22 9.83 2.50
N GLU A 46 4.07 9.23 3.34
CA GLU A 46 5.05 9.95 4.14
C GLU A 46 6.01 10.74 3.24
N GLU A 47 6.53 10.10 2.19
CA GLU A 47 7.47 10.75 1.28
C GLU A 47 6.86 11.95 0.55
N ILE A 48 5.66 11.81 -0.03
CA ILE A 48 5.00 12.94 -0.71
C ILE A 48 4.63 14.04 0.30
N GLY A 49 4.31 13.69 1.55
CA GLY A 49 4.11 14.63 2.65
C GLY A 49 5.39 15.43 2.95
N THR A 50 6.52 14.74 3.13
CA THR A 50 7.83 15.38 3.32
C THR A 50 8.23 16.24 2.13
N ARG A 51 7.93 15.82 0.89
CA ARG A 51 8.16 16.65 -0.30
C ARG A 51 7.32 17.93 -0.27
N PHE A 52 6.06 17.83 0.13
CA PHE A 52 5.17 19.00 0.27
C PHE A 52 5.67 19.97 1.35
N GLU A 53 6.05 19.46 2.53
CA GLU A 53 6.62 20.28 3.61
C GLU A 53 7.90 21.01 3.19
N ASN A 54 8.73 20.37 2.35
CA ASN A 54 9.95 20.95 1.80
C ASN A 54 9.72 21.85 0.57
N GLY A 55 8.47 22.09 0.15
CA GLY A 55 8.14 22.88 -1.04
C GLY A 55 8.52 22.22 -2.37
N LYS A 56 8.72 20.90 -2.38
CA LYS A 56 9.06 20.07 -3.56
C LYS A 56 7.86 19.37 -4.19
N ALA A 57 6.70 19.42 -3.56
CA ALA A 57 5.42 18.96 -4.09
C ALA A 57 4.33 19.95 -3.73
N PHE A 58 3.25 19.98 -4.51
CA PHE A 58 2.11 20.86 -4.34
C PHE A 58 0.83 20.08 -4.03
N VAL A 59 -0.22 20.80 -3.65
CA VAL A 59 -1.54 20.23 -3.34
C VAL A 59 -2.07 19.29 -4.46
N PRO A 60 -1.95 19.62 -5.76
CA PRO A 60 -2.38 18.70 -6.82
C PRO A 60 -1.67 17.35 -6.77
N GLU A 61 -0.37 17.32 -6.50
CA GLU A 61 0.42 16.09 -6.42
C GLU A 61 0.01 15.25 -5.21
N LEU A 62 -0.22 15.88 -4.05
CA LEU A 62 -0.76 15.21 -2.87
C LEU A 62 -2.13 14.58 -3.14
N LEU A 63 -3.02 15.29 -3.83
CA LEU A 63 -4.34 14.77 -4.18
C LEU A 63 -4.26 13.58 -5.14
N MET A 64 -3.33 13.62 -6.11
CA MET A 64 -3.09 12.51 -7.01
C MET A 64 -2.52 11.28 -6.29
N ALA A 65 -1.55 11.47 -5.38
CA ALA A 65 -1.00 10.41 -4.55
C ALA A 65 -2.07 9.76 -3.66
N ALA A 66 -2.87 10.59 -2.97
CA ALA A 66 -3.98 10.12 -2.15
C ALA A 66 -5.02 9.34 -2.98
N ARG A 67 -5.29 9.78 -4.22
CA ARG A 67 -6.20 9.06 -5.13
C ARG A 67 -5.63 7.70 -5.56
N ALA A 68 -4.34 7.64 -5.89
CA ALA A 68 -3.64 6.40 -6.22
C ALA A 68 -3.69 5.41 -5.04
N MET A 69 -3.33 5.88 -3.84
CA MET A 69 -3.41 5.09 -2.60
C MET A 69 -4.83 4.57 -2.36
N LYS A 70 -5.85 5.43 -2.47
CA LYS A 70 -7.24 5.04 -2.26
C LYS A 70 -7.68 3.94 -3.23
N GLY A 71 -7.32 4.05 -4.51
CA GLY A 71 -7.64 3.03 -5.51
C GLY A 71 -7.00 1.67 -5.19
N SER A 72 -5.74 1.66 -4.74
CA SER A 72 -5.08 0.45 -4.27
C SER A 72 -5.69 -0.12 -2.99
N LEU A 73 -6.07 0.73 -2.02
CA LEU A 73 -6.75 0.28 -0.79
C LEU A 73 -8.10 -0.37 -1.08
N ASP A 74 -8.85 0.14 -2.06
CA ASP A 74 -10.15 -0.42 -2.44
C ASP A 74 -10.03 -1.88 -2.92
N LEU A 75 -8.91 -2.26 -3.53
CA LEU A 75 -8.61 -3.66 -3.88
C LEU A 75 -8.29 -4.52 -2.66
N LEU A 76 -7.65 -3.95 -1.64
CA LEU A 76 -7.20 -4.67 -0.45
C LEU A 76 -8.31 -4.86 0.59
N LYS A 77 -9.32 -3.99 0.62
CA LYS A 77 -10.48 -4.05 1.53
C LYS A 77 -11.09 -5.45 1.73
N PRO A 78 -11.45 -6.22 0.68
CA PRO A 78 -12.02 -7.54 0.86
C PRO A 78 -11.07 -8.54 1.54
N TYR A 79 -9.76 -8.36 1.38
CA TYR A 79 -8.74 -9.25 1.97
C TYR A 79 -8.44 -8.89 3.44
N LEU A 80 -8.54 -7.61 3.80
CA LEU A 80 -8.36 -7.13 5.18
C LEU A 80 -9.46 -7.63 6.13
N ALA A 81 -10.71 -7.69 5.65
CA ALA A 81 -11.82 -8.21 6.45
C ALA A 81 -11.67 -9.72 6.76
N THR A 82 -10.99 -10.46 5.89
CA THR A 82 -10.71 -11.89 6.07
C THR A 82 -9.62 -12.15 7.12
N GLU A 83 -8.66 -11.24 7.28
CA GLU A 83 -7.56 -11.39 8.26
C GLU A 83 -7.99 -11.21 9.71
N THR A 84 -9.14 -10.58 9.99
CA THR A 84 -9.64 -10.45 11.36
C THR A 84 -10.01 -11.80 12.00
N ASN A 85 -10.04 -12.90 11.23
CA ASN A 85 -10.33 -14.25 11.73
C ASN A 85 -9.12 -15.21 11.73
N ARG A 86 -7.90 -14.74 11.43
CA ARG A 86 -6.67 -15.49 11.76
C ARG A 86 -6.07 -14.93 13.03
N SER A 87 -6.74 -15.21 14.15
CA SER A 87 -6.06 -15.28 15.44
C SER A 87 -4.79 -16.11 15.25
N PRO A 88 -3.61 -15.64 15.70
CA PRO A 88 -2.48 -16.53 15.81
C PRO A 88 -2.87 -17.56 16.86
N ALA A 89 -3.24 -18.75 16.41
CA ALA A 89 -3.20 -19.93 17.24
C ALA A 89 -1.75 -20.04 17.73
N ARG A 90 -1.51 -19.50 18.92
CA ARG A 90 -0.30 -19.74 19.71
C ARG A 90 -0.33 -21.20 20.12
N SER A 91 -0.07 -22.07 19.16
CA SER A 91 0.20 -23.47 19.39
C SER A 91 1.66 -23.58 19.80
N SER A 92 1.85 -24.11 21.00
CA SER A 92 3.01 -24.90 21.42
C SER A 92 4.27 -24.14 21.88
N SER A 93 4.37 -23.98 23.19
CA SER A 93 5.52 -24.48 23.96
C SER A 93 4.97 -24.86 25.34
N ALA A 94 4.56 -26.11 25.54
CA ALA A 94 5.40 -27.23 25.96
C ALA A 94 5.75 -27.15 27.45
N ARG A 95 5.08 -28.03 28.21
CA ARG A 95 5.43 -28.62 29.52
C ARG A 95 5.74 -27.69 30.70
#